data_AF-A0A1K1NZR9-F1
#
_entry.id   AF-A0A1K1NZR9-F1
#
_cell.length_a   1.000
_cell.length_b   1.000
_cell.length_c   1.000
_cell.angle_alpha   90.00
_cell.angle_beta   90.00
_cell.angle_gamma   90.00
#
_symmetry.space_group_name_H-M   'P 1'
#
loop_
_entity.id
_entity.type
_entity.pdbx_description
1 polymer ?
#
loop_
_entity_poly.entity_id
_entity_poly.type
_entity_poly.pdbx_seq_one_letter_code
_entity_poly.pdbx_strand_id
1 'polypeptide(L)'
;MLLETVFRVVVTILFVSSVVLCSFAIFRMIIVPSQIFTIAAVVGITNHYFKFVIDSPFSMLAQTIVFTIMVMVTKRYPALYALLVTFTGSIIVSLIDAPVTILAMQTGFAAVEDMRNNLLVFTVLHIITGALLVGISTLLIRLKAGFSFIIRRYEGNSILRASNFIWASILLGALLFFQFTYARLPVLSMHGYILMLMAATMLVVLWYAIRQNYKSAEARKGRTLT
;
A
#
# COMPACT_ATOMS: atom_id res chain seq x y z
N MET A 1 -5.63 26.24 1.32
CA MET A 1 -4.49 25.38 0.91
C MET A 1 -4.20 24.29 1.93
N LEU A 2 -3.76 24.60 3.17
CA LEU A 2 -3.40 23.56 4.15
C LEU A 2 -4.56 22.62 4.52
N LEU A 3 -5.75 23.18 4.79
CA LEU A 3 -6.95 22.38 5.10
C LEU A 3 -7.34 21.44 3.94
N GLU A 4 -7.22 21.92 2.70
CA GLU A 4 -7.52 21.13 1.51
C GLU A 4 -6.56 19.95 1.35
N THR A 5 -5.26 20.19 1.54
CA THR A 5 -4.24 19.13 1.51
C THR A 5 -4.51 18.09 2.60
N VAL A 6 -4.79 18.51 3.83
CA VAL A 6 -5.14 17.60 4.93
C VAL A 6 -6.37 16.76 4.57
N PHE A 7 -7.40 17.38 4.00
CA PHE A 7 -8.60 16.68 3.58
C PHE A 7 -8.33 15.64 2.48
N ARG A 8 -7.53 15.99 1.46
CA ARG A 8 -7.11 15.04 0.41
C ARG A 8 -6.33 13.86 0.99
N VAL A 9 -5.46 14.10 1.98
CA VAL A 9 -4.73 13.02 2.67
C VAL A 9 -5.71 12.08 3.38
N VAL A 10 -6.66 12.62 4.14
CA VAL A 10 -7.67 11.81 4.85
C VAL A 10 -8.48 10.96 3.87
N VAL A 11 -8.99 11.56 2.80
CA VAL A 11 -9.74 10.84 1.75
C VAL A 11 -8.87 9.75 1.10
N THR A 12 -7.59 10.04 0.84
CA THR A 12 -6.65 9.07 0.27
C THR A 12 -6.44 7.89 1.23
N ILE A 13 -6.30 8.14 2.53
CA ILE A 13 -6.15 7.08 3.55
C ILE A 13 -7.40 6.21 3.61
N LEU A 14 -8.59 6.81 3.57
CA LEU A 14 -9.86 6.06 3.55
C LEU A 14 -9.97 5.18 2.31
N PHE A 15 -9.68 5.74 1.14
CA PHE A 15 -9.65 4.99 -0.12
C PHE A 15 -8.66 3.83 -0.06
N VAL A 16 -7.42 4.08 0.36
CA VAL A 16 -6.39 3.05 0.49
C VAL A 16 -6.79 2.00 1.53
N SER A 17 -7.53 2.36 2.59
CA SER A 17 -8.07 1.38 3.55
C SER A 17 -9.01 0.39 2.86
N SER A 18 -9.87 0.87 1.94
CA SER A 18 -10.73 0.01 1.11
C SER A 18 -9.91 -0.89 0.18
N VAL A 19 -8.82 -0.39 -0.40
CA VAL A 19 -7.89 -1.19 -1.22
C VAL A 19 -7.24 -2.32 -0.41
N VAL A 20 -6.73 -2.00 0.77
CA VAL A 20 -6.07 -2.97 1.65
C VAL A 20 -7.08 -4.02 2.12
N LEU A 21 -8.28 -3.61 2.52
CA LEU A 21 -9.36 -4.51 2.91
C LEU A 21 -9.72 -5.47 1.77
N CYS A 22 -9.87 -4.95 0.55
CA CYS A 22 -10.18 -5.75 -0.63
C CYS A 22 -9.08 -6.77 -0.92
N SER A 23 -7.83 -6.31 -0.92
CA SER A 23 -6.65 -7.17 -1.09
C SER A 23 -6.65 -8.32 -0.08
N PHE A 24 -6.94 -8.03 1.19
CA PHE A 24 -7.00 -9.05 2.24
C PHE A 24 -8.19 -10.00 2.06
N ALA A 25 -9.35 -9.50 1.64
CA ALA A 25 -10.54 -10.31 1.37
C ALA A 25 -10.30 -11.31 0.22
N ILE A 26 -9.68 -10.86 -0.89
CA ILE A 26 -9.36 -11.71 -2.06
C ILE A 26 -8.50 -12.91 -1.68
N PHE A 27 -7.50 -12.68 -0.82
CA PHE A 27 -6.61 -13.76 -0.36
C PHE A 27 -7.12 -14.47 0.89
N ARG A 28 -8.26 -14.06 1.46
CA ARG A 28 -8.82 -14.57 2.73
C ARG A 28 -7.90 -14.39 3.94
N MET A 29 -7.12 -13.31 3.95
CA MET A 29 -6.24 -12.97 5.06
C MET A 29 -7.03 -12.56 6.30
N ILE A 30 -6.44 -12.79 7.48
CA ILE A 30 -7.03 -12.32 8.74
C ILE A 30 -7.14 -10.80 8.71
N ILE A 31 -8.35 -10.29 8.82
CA ILE A 31 -8.66 -8.85 8.80
C ILE A 31 -8.52 -8.32 10.22
N VAL A 32 -7.50 -7.50 10.45
CA VAL A 32 -7.27 -6.81 11.73
C VAL A 32 -7.36 -5.30 11.47
N PRO A 33 -8.39 -4.60 11.97
CA PRO A 33 -8.64 -3.20 11.64
C PRO A 33 -7.44 -2.28 11.88
N SER A 34 -6.75 -2.44 13.02
CA SER A 34 -5.57 -1.63 13.35
C SER A 34 -4.43 -1.81 12.35
N GLN A 35 -4.21 -3.02 11.84
CA GLN A 35 -3.18 -3.28 10.83
C GLN A 35 -3.57 -2.68 9.48
N ILE A 36 -4.84 -2.79 9.08
CA ILE A 36 -5.34 -2.20 7.83
C ILE A 36 -5.15 -0.69 7.87
N PHE A 37 -5.56 -0.05 8.96
CA PHE A 37 -5.40 1.40 9.13
C PHE A 37 -3.93 1.82 9.09
N THR A 38 -3.02 1.11 9.78
CA THR A 38 -1.59 1.42 9.75
C THR A 38 -1.00 1.30 8.35
N ILE A 39 -1.33 0.22 7.62
CA ILE A 39 -0.89 0.04 6.22
C ILE A 39 -1.44 1.18 5.36
N ALA A 40 -2.73 1.48 5.49
CA ALA A 40 -3.40 2.49 4.69
C ALA A 40 -2.91 3.91 4.98
N ALA A 41 -2.57 4.22 6.23
CA ALA A 41 -1.99 5.51 6.60
C ALA A 41 -0.62 5.70 5.93
N VAL A 42 0.28 4.71 6.05
CA VAL A 42 1.62 4.79 5.47
C VAL A 42 1.57 4.82 3.93
N VAL A 43 0.80 3.92 3.33
CA VAL A 43 0.64 3.83 1.86
C VAL A 43 -0.10 5.06 1.33
N GLY A 44 -1.14 5.53 2.01
CA GLY A 44 -1.94 6.68 1.62
C GLY A 44 -1.19 8.00 1.68
N ILE A 45 -0.43 8.24 2.75
CA ILE A 45 0.46 9.42 2.87
C ILE A 45 1.51 9.38 1.75
N THR A 46 2.13 8.22 1.54
CA THR A 46 3.14 8.04 0.50
C THR A 46 2.56 8.30 -0.89
N ASN A 47 1.41 7.70 -1.20
CA ASN A 47 0.72 7.90 -2.48
C ASN A 47 0.32 9.37 -2.68
N HIS A 48 -0.28 10.00 -1.67
CA HIS A 48 -0.65 11.41 -1.74
C HIS A 48 0.57 12.29 -2.05
N TYR A 49 1.68 12.04 -1.36
CA TYR A 49 2.92 12.77 -1.57
C TYR A 49 3.47 12.60 -3.00
N PHE A 50 3.59 11.36 -3.49
CA PHE A 50 4.08 11.11 -4.84
C PHE A 50 3.15 11.64 -5.94
N LYS A 51 1.83 11.57 -5.73
CA LYS A 51 0.82 11.94 -6.74
C LYS A 51 0.55 13.45 -6.78
N PHE A 52 0.47 14.12 -5.63
CA PHE A 52 0.05 15.53 -5.55
C PHE A 52 1.19 16.51 -5.29
N VAL A 53 2.26 16.08 -4.62
CA VAL A 53 3.39 16.98 -4.28
C VAL A 53 4.53 16.85 -5.28
N ILE A 54 4.92 15.61 -5.62
CA ILE A 54 5.96 15.37 -6.63
C ILE A 54 5.38 15.33 -8.05
N ASP A 55 4.11 14.98 -8.20
CA ASP A 55 3.50 14.68 -9.51
C ASP A 55 4.26 13.63 -10.31
N SER A 56 4.67 12.57 -9.61
CA SER A 56 5.48 11.52 -10.21
C SER A 56 4.61 10.53 -11.00
N PRO A 57 4.95 10.20 -12.26
CA PRO A 57 4.25 9.16 -13.02
C PRO A 57 4.40 7.76 -12.39
N PHE A 58 5.40 7.56 -11.52
CA PHE A 58 5.62 6.30 -10.79
C PHE A 58 4.92 6.22 -9.44
N SER A 59 3.96 7.09 -9.17
CA SER A 59 3.19 7.08 -7.91
C SER A 59 2.56 5.71 -7.63
N MET A 60 2.04 5.04 -8.65
CA MET A 60 1.47 3.69 -8.54
C MET A 60 2.53 2.64 -8.18
N LEU A 61 3.71 2.67 -8.81
CA LEU A 61 4.82 1.75 -8.50
C LEU A 61 5.30 1.96 -7.05
N ALA A 62 5.48 3.22 -6.65
CA ALA A 62 5.85 3.58 -5.27
C ALA A 62 4.83 3.07 -4.26
N GLN A 63 3.54 3.27 -4.55
CA GLN A 63 2.45 2.78 -3.73
C GLN A 63 2.49 1.26 -3.60
N THR A 64 2.66 0.52 -4.70
CA THR A 64 2.72 -0.95 -4.67
C THR A 64 3.91 -1.44 -3.85
N ILE A 65 5.11 -0.87 -4.03
CA ILE A 65 6.32 -1.26 -3.28
C ILE A 65 6.16 -1.00 -1.78
N VAL A 66 5.68 0.19 -1.41
CA VAL A 66 5.43 0.52 0.00
C VAL A 66 4.36 -0.37 0.59
N PHE A 67 3.30 -0.65 -0.16
CA PHE A 67 2.26 -1.59 0.26
C PHE A 67 2.84 -2.99 0.47
N THR A 68 3.69 -3.48 -0.44
CA THR A 68 4.37 -4.78 -0.32
C THR A 68 5.19 -4.85 0.97
N ILE A 69 6.03 -3.83 1.22
CA ILE A 69 6.86 -3.76 2.44
C ILE A 69 5.97 -3.76 3.69
N MET A 70 4.90 -2.98 3.69
CA MET A 70 3.97 -2.91 4.82
C MET A 70 3.27 -4.23 5.08
N VAL A 71 2.87 -4.97 4.05
CA VAL A 71 2.31 -6.34 4.20
C VAL A 71 3.36 -7.30 4.73
N MET A 72 4.60 -7.26 4.24
CA MET A 72 5.70 -8.09 4.76
C MET A 72 5.94 -7.84 6.23
N VAL A 73 5.96 -6.59 6.68
CA VAL A 73 6.23 -6.22 8.07
C VAL A 73 5.05 -6.55 8.99
N THR A 74 3.84 -6.12 8.62
CA THR A 74 2.67 -6.24 9.50
C THR A 74 2.11 -7.66 9.55
N LYS A 75 2.10 -8.38 8.43
CA LYS A 75 1.59 -9.75 8.34
C LYS A 75 2.68 -10.81 8.42
N ARG A 76 3.95 -10.42 8.40
CA ARG A 76 5.11 -11.34 8.43
C ARG A 76 5.12 -12.32 7.26
N TYR A 77 4.58 -11.93 6.12
CA TYR A 77 4.55 -12.75 4.92
C TYR A 77 5.85 -12.66 4.12
N PRO A 78 6.25 -13.73 3.40
CA PRO A 78 7.39 -13.69 2.49
C PRO A 78 7.21 -12.64 1.38
N ALA A 79 8.32 -12.08 0.91
CA ALA A 79 8.33 -10.98 -0.04
C ALA A 79 7.50 -11.26 -1.31
N LEU A 80 7.69 -12.42 -1.94
CA LEU A 80 6.96 -12.80 -3.15
C LEU A 80 5.45 -12.90 -2.92
N TYR A 81 5.03 -13.40 -1.75
CA TYR A 81 3.61 -13.52 -1.44
C TYR A 81 2.99 -12.14 -1.15
N ALA A 82 3.68 -11.29 -0.38
CA ALA A 82 3.26 -9.92 -0.15
C ALA A 82 3.16 -9.15 -1.47
N LEU A 83 4.15 -9.30 -2.36
CA LEU A 83 4.15 -8.67 -3.68
C LEU A 83 2.93 -9.10 -4.49
N LEU A 84 2.68 -10.41 -4.58
CA LEU A 84 1.53 -10.97 -5.28
C LEU A 84 0.22 -10.38 -4.75
N VAL A 85 0.05 -10.34 -3.43
CA VAL A 85 -1.16 -9.81 -2.79
C VAL A 85 -1.39 -8.34 -3.14
N THR A 86 -0.34 -7.53 -3.04
CA THR A 86 -0.43 -6.09 -3.32
C THR A 86 -0.57 -5.79 -4.81
N PHE A 87 0.02 -6.61 -5.68
CA PHE A 87 -0.09 -6.50 -7.12
C PHE A 87 -1.49 -6.86 -7.60
N THR A 88 -2.05 -7.98 -7.14
CA THR A 88 -3.45 -8.36 -7.42
C THR A 88 -4.43 -7.31 -6.89
N GLY A 89 -4.20 -6.78 -5.68
CA GLY A 89 -4.99 -5.68 -5.15
C GLY A 89 -4.96 -4.44 -6.05
N SER A 90 -3.78 -4.07 -6.54
CA SER A 90 -3.60 -2.92 -7.45
C SER A 90 -4.33 -3.13 -8.78
N ILE A 91 -4.26 -4.34 -9.37
CA ILE A 91 -5.00 -4.68 -10.59
C ILE A 91 -6.51 -4.52 -10.38
N ILE A 92 -7.04 -5.04 -9.27
CA ILE A 92 -8.48 -4.98 -9.00
C ILE A 92 -8.95 -3.55 -8.78
N VAL A 93 -8.16 -2.73 -8.10
CA VAL A 93 -8.44 -1.29 -8.00
C VAL A 93 -8.50 -0.65 -9.37
N SER A 94 -7.52 -0.90 -10.24
CA SER A 94 -7.53 -0.36 -11.61
C SER A 94 -8.73 -0.82 -12.43
N LEU A 95 -9.15 -2.08 -12.27
CA LEU A 95 -10.34 -2.63 -12.94
C LEU A 95 -11.65 -1.99 -12.48
N ILE A 96 -11.71 -1.45 -11.26
CA ILE A 96 -12.91 -0.76 -10.73
C ILE A 96 -12.83 0.73 -11.01
N ASP A 97 -11.65 1.33 -10.84
CA ASP A 97 -11.42 2.76 -11.01
C ASP A 97 -11.56 3.20 -12.47
N ALA A 98 -11.13 2.37 -13.44
CA ALA A 98 -11.24 2.69 -14.86
C ALA A 98 -12.71 2.83 -15.32
N PRO A 99 -13.63 1.88 -15.05
CA PRO A 99 -15.06 2.07 -15.34
C PRO A 99 -15.68 3.28 -14.65
N VAL A 100 -15.37 3.52 -13.37
CA VAL A 100 -15.89 4.70 -12.63
C VAL A 100 -15.43 5.99 -13.30
N THR A 101 -14.16 6.07 -13.67
CA THR A 101 -13.57 7.21 -14.37
C THR A 101 -14.20 7.43 -15.75
N ILE A 102 -14.33 6.35 -16.55
CA ILE A 102 -14.95 6.41 -17.88
C ILE A 102 -16.40 6.89 -17.79
N LEU A 103 -17.17 6.36 -16.83
CA LEU A 103 -18.57 6.77 -16.63
C LEU A 103 -18.67 8.23 -16.18
N ALA A 104 -17.78 8.69 -15.31
CA ALA A 104 -17.73 10.09 -14.88
C ALA A 104 -17.45 11.05 -16.07
N MET A 105 -16.58 10.64 -16.99
CA MET A 105 -16.31 11.42 -18.21
C MET A 105 -17.50 11.39 -19.18
N GLN A 106 -18.08 10.23 -19.44
CA GLN A 106 -19.18 10.07 -20.40
C GLN A 106 -20.47 10.78 -19.96
N THR A 107 -20.72 10.86 -18.66
CA THR A 107 -21.88 11.59 -18.09
C THR A 107 -21.64 13.09 -18.00
N GLY A 108 -20.45 13.58 -18.35
CA GLY A 108 -20.06 14.98 -18.18
C GLY A 108 -19.92 15.41 -16.73
N PHE A 109 -19.89 14.47 -15.78
CA PHE A 109 -19.72 14.77 -14.36
C PHE A 109 -18.33 15.35 -14.05
N ALA A 110 -17.29 14.90 -14.76
CA ALA A 110 -15.92 15.37 -14.56
C ALA A 110 -15.08 15.32 -15.84
N ALA A 111 -14.30 16.36 -16.10
CA ALA A 111 -13.18 16.31 -17.04
C ALA A 111 -11.92 15.72 -16.37
N VAL A 112 -10.93 15.30 -17.17
CA VAL A 112 -9.69 14.70 -16.67
C VAL A 112 -8.94 15.65 -15.73
N GLU A 113 -8.94 16.94 -16.08
CA GLU A 113 -8.31 18.00 -15.30
C GLU A 113 -8.96 18.16 -13.91
N ASP A 114 -10.29 18.02 -13.84
CA ASP A 114 -11.06 18.18 -12.61
C ASP A 114 -10.83 17.04 -11.63
N MET A 115 -10.59 15.82 -12.11
CA MET A 115 -10.39 14.65 -11.24
C MET A 115 -9.18 14.79 -10.32
N ARG A 116 -8.19 15.58 -10.74
CA ARG A 116 -7.00 15.88 -9.94
C ARG A 116 -7.15 17.20 -9.19
N ASN A 117 -7.63 18.25 -9.86
CA ASN A 117 -7.56 19.60 -9.34
C ASN A 117 -8.77 19.98 -8.49
N ASN A 118 -9.95 19.47 -8.82
CA ASN A 118 -11.17 19.75 -8.08
C ASN A 118 -11.32 18.82 -6.87
N LEU A 119 -11.29 19.40 -5.66
CA LEU A 119 -11.39 18.65 -4.41
C LEU A 119 -12.68 17.82 -4.32
N LEU A 120 -13.80 18.38 -4.77
CA LEU A 120 -15.11 17.73 -4.68
C LEU A 120 -15.14 16.51 -5.59
N VAL A 121 -14.75 16.67 -6.85
CA VAL A 121 -14.69 15.58 -7.84
C VAL A 121 -13.75 14.48 -7.35
N PHE A 122 -12.53 14.85 -6.92
CA PHE A 122 -11.58 13.93 -6.33
C PHE A 122 -12.20 13.12 -5.18
N THR A 123 -12.88 13.80 -4.25
CA THR A 123 -13.48 13.19 -3.08
C THR A 123 -14.61 12.23 -3.44
N VAL A 124 -15.52 12.67 -4.31
CA VAL A 124 -16.67 11.86 -4.75
C VAL A 124 -16.18 10.58 -5.44
N LEU A 125 -15.24 10.69 -6.38
CA LEU A 125 -14.70 9.52 -7.08
C LEU A 125 -14.01 8.54 -6.11
N HIS A 126 -13.18 9.04 -5.18
CA HIS A 126 -12.51 8.16 -4.21
C HIS A 126 -13.50 7.50 -3.24
N ILE A 127 -14.57 8.19 -2.83
CA ILE A 127 -15.63 7.62 -1.99
C ILE A 127 -16.41 6.56 -2.77
N ILE A 128 -16.79 6.81 -4.02
CA ILE A 128 -17.53 5.84 -4.86
C ILE A 128 -16.67 4.59 -5.09
N THR A 129 -15.45 4.75 -5.61
CA THR A 129 -14.54 3.61 -5.84
C THR A 129 -14.24 2.88 -4.53
N GLY A 130 -14.04 3.61 -3.44
CA GLY A 130 -13.82 3.05 -2.10
C GLY A 130 -15.03 2.24 -1.60
N ALA A 131 -16.25 2.72 -1.81
CA ALA A 131 -17.48 2.02 -1.45
C ALA A 131 -17.67 0.74 -2.27
N LEU A 132 -17.40 0.77 -3.58
CA LEU A 132 -17.43 -0.41 -4.44
C LEU A 132 -16.45 -1.47 -3.97
N LEU A 133 -15.21 -1.07 -3.64
CA LEU A 133 -14.19 -1.97 -3.09
C LEU A 133 -14.63 -2.61 -1.77
N VAL A 134 -15.22 -1.82 -0.85
CA VAL A 134 -15.75 -2.34 0.42
C VAL A 134 -16.91 -3.31 0.17
N GLY A 135 -17.79 -3.01 -0.79
CA GLY A 135 -18.88 -3.89 -1.20
C GLY A 135 -18.38 -5.25 -1.70
N ILE A 136 -17.41 -5.23 -2.63
CA ILE A 136 -16.75 -6.43 -3.15
C ILE A 136 -16.07 -7.21 -2.02
N SER A 137 -15.33 -6.52 -1.14
CA SER A 137 -14.68 -7.12 0.01
C SER A 137 -15.68 -7.84 0.92
N THR A 138 -16.80 -7.18 1.23
CA THR A 138 -17.87 -7.72 2.07
C THR A 138 -18.50 -8.95 1.45
N LEU A 139 -18.74 -8.93 0.13
CA LEU A 139 -19.26 -10.07 -0.61
C LEU A 139 -18.29 -11.26 -0.56
N LEU A 140 -17.00 -11.03 -0.84
CA LEU A 140 -15.96 -12.07 -0.79
C LEU A 140 -15.86 -12.71 0.60
N ILE A 141 -15.88 -11.89 1.65
CA ILE A 141 -15.84 -12.35 3.05
C ILE A 141 -17.06 -13.22 3.37
N ARG A 142 -18.28 -12.74 3.05
CA ARG A 142 -19.53 -13.47 3.33
C ARG A 142 -19.62 -14.79 2.57
N LEU A 143 -19.27 -14.78 1.28
CA LEU A 143 -19.28 -15.97 0.43
C LEU A 143 -18.09 -16.91 0.69
N LYS A 144 -17.13 -16.49 1.54
CA LYS A 144 -15.86 -17.21 1.75
C LYS A 144 -15.12 -17.46 0.42
N ALA A 145 -15.34 -16.60 -0.57
CA ALA A 145 -14.76 -16.67 -1.90
C ALA A 145 -13.39 -15.97 -1.89
N GLY A 146 -12.36 -16.65 -2.40
CA GLY A 146 -10.99 -16.13 -2.43
C GLY A 146 -9.94 -17.23 -2.37
N PHE A 147 -8.67 -16.84 -2.55
CA PHE A 147 -7.54 -17.75 -2.66
C PHE A 147 -7.08 -18.28 -1.30
N SER A 148 -7.75 -19.33 -0.79
CA SER A 148 -7.41 -19.99 0.49
C SER A 148 -6.07 -20.75 0.46
N PHE A 149 -5.64 -21.21 -0.72
CA PHE A 149 -4.54 -22.16 -0.88
C PHE A 149 -3.17 -21.61 -0.50
N ILE A 150 -2.98 -20.29 -0.56
CA ILE A 150 -1.66 -19.69 -0.31
C ILE A 150 -1.44 -19.43 1.19
N ILE A 151 -2.50 -19.16 1.95
CA ILE A 151 -2.37 -18.76 3.35
C ILE A 151 -1.87 -19.91 4.22
N ARG A 152 -2.46 -21.11 4.19
CA ARG A 152 -2.10 -22.21 5.12
C ARG A 152 -0.61 -22.59 5.11
N ARG A 153 0.11 -22.31 4.03
CA ARG A 153 1.56 -22.58 3.92
C ARG A 153 2.44 -21.49 4.56
N TYR A 154 1.89 -20.29 4.76
CA TYR A 154 2.57 -19.12 5.32
C TYR A 154 1.89 -18.59 6.60
N GLU A 155 0.74 -19.15 6.99
CA GLU A 155 0.06 -18.97 8.26
C GLU A 155 0.86 -19.67 9.35
N GLY A 156 1.92 -19.01 9.72
CA GLY A 156 2.69 -19.35 10.88
C GLY A 156 3.04 -18.05 11.56
N ASN A 157 3.11 -18.11 12.87
CA ASN A 157 3.85 -17.19 13.71
C ASN A 157 5.38 -17.32 13.40
N SER A 158 5.73 -17.49 12.13
CA SER A 158 7.02 -17.86 11.58
C SER A 158 7.92 -16.65 11.55
N ILE A 159 9.18 -16.89 11.88
CA ILE A 159 10.23 -15.89 11.81
C ILE A 159 10.44 -15.60 10.33
N LEU A 160 10.35 -14.32 9.93
CA LEU A 160 10.71 -13.92 8.58
C LEU A 160 12.15 -14.32 8.31
N ARG A 161 12.41 -15.02 7.21
CA ARG A 161 13.78 -15.31 6.76
C ARG A 161 14.53 -14.02 6.49
N ALA A 162 15.84 -13.99 6.80
CA ALA A 162 16.72 -12.85 6.53
C ALA A 162 16.64 -12.40 5.05
N SER A 163 16.45 -13.35 4.13
CA SER A 163 16.26 -13.09 2.70
C SER A 163 15.08 -12.15 2.40
N ASN A 164 14.00 -12.16 3.19
CA ASN A 164 12.88 -11.24 2.98
C ASN A 164 13.28 -9.78 3.26
N PHE A 165 14.14 -9.53 4.25
CA PHE A 165 14.62 -8.17 4.52
C PHE A 165 15.59 -7.69 3.43
N ILE A 166 16.38 -8.61 2.86
CA ILE A 166 17.20 -8.34 1.67
C ILE A 166 16.29 -7.95 0.50
N TRP A 167 15.23 -8.72 0.22
CA TRP A 167 14.26 -8.40 -0.83
C TRP A 167 13.57 -7.06 -0.61
N ALA A 168 13.15 -6.73 0.62
CA ALA A 168 12.56 -5.43 0.92
C ALA A 168 13.54 -4.27 0.67
N SER A 169 14.81 -4.46 1.02
CA SER A 169 15.87 -3.48 0.77
C SER A 169 16.15 -3.31 -0.72
N ILE A 170 16.15 -4.41 -1.49
CA ILE A 170 16.29 -4.39 -2.96
C ILE A 170 15.10 -3.65 -3.59
N LEU A 171 13.87 -3.93 -3.16
CA LEU A 171 12.67 -3.25 -3.67
C LEU A 171 12.71 -1.75 -3.39
N LEU A 172 13.12 -1.35 -2.18
CA LEU A 172 13.29 0.06 -1.82
C LEU A 172 14.39 0.72 -2.65
N GLY A 173 15.54 0.06 -2.84
CA GLY A 173 16.63 0.54 -3.67
C GLY A 173 16.22 0.69 -5.14
N ALA A 174 15.48 -0.27 -5.68
CA ALA A 174 14.94 -0.21 -7.05
C ALA A 174 13.96 0.97 -7.21
N LEU A 175 13.07 1.18 -6.23
CA LEU A 175 12.15 2.33 -6.24
C LEU A 175 12.91 3.66 -6.30
N LEU A 176 13.94 3.82 -5.45
CA LEU A 176 14.79 5.01 -5.43
C LEU A 176 15.50 5.21 -6.76
N PHE A 177 16.12 4.15 -7.27
CA PHE A 177 16.84 4.18 -8.54
C PHE A 177 15.95 4.61 -9.70
N PHE A 178 14.74 4.03 -9.82
CA PHE A 178 13.78 4.40 -10.85
C PHE A 178 13.37 5.88 -10.74
N GLN A 179 13.14 6.37 -9.52
CA GLN A 179 12.75 7.76 -9.32
C GLN A 179 13.86 8.75 -9.67
N PHE A 180 15.09 8.52 -9.25
CA PHE A 180 16.20 9.40 -9.59
C PHE A 180 16.55 9.37 -11.08
N THR A 181 16.49 8.18 -11.71
CA THR A 181 16.91 8.01 -13.10
C THR A 181 15.87 8.55 -14.08
N TYR A 182 14.58 8.23 -13.88
CA TYR A 182 13.56 8.57 -14.88
C TYR A 182 12.97 9.96 -14.67
N ALA A 183 12.68 10.34 -13.42
CA ALA A 183 12.10 11.67 -13.17
C ALA A 183 13.14 12.80 -13.32
N ARG A 184 14.40 12.47 -13.62
CA ARG A 184 15.55 13.40 -13.65
C ARG A 184 15.55 14.36 -12.45
N LEU A 185 15.07 13.87 -11.30
CA LEU A 185 14.94 14.68 -10.10
C LEU A 185 16.34 15.13 -9.70
N PRO A 186 16.62 16.44 -9.61
CA PRO A 186 17.91 16.90 -9.15
C PRO A 186 18.13 16.34 -7.75
N VAL A 187 19.24 15.65 -7.52
CA VAL A 187 19.55 15.03 -6.21
C VAL A 187 19.57 16.09 -5.10
N LEU A 188 19.90 17.34 -5.46
CA LEU A 188 19.92 18.51 -4.57
C LEU A 188 18.62 19.34 -4.59
N SER A 189 17.51 18.77 -5.06
CA SER A 189 16.19 19.42 -4.98
C SER A 189 15.48 19.07 -3.67
N MET A 190 14.55 19.94 -3.25
CA MET A 190 13.68 19.68 -2.08
C MET A 190 12.94 18.34 -2.20
N HIS A 191 12.50 17.97 -3.40
CA HIS A 191 11.86 16.69 -3.67
C HIS A 191 12.82 15.51 -3.46
N GLY A 192 14.08 15.65 -3.87
CA GLY A 192 15.13 14.67 -3.61
C GLY A 192 15.38 14.44 -2.12
N TYR A 193 15.45 15.50 -1.32
CA TYR A 193 15.60 15.41 0.13
C TYR A 193 14.43 14.70 0.81
N ILE A 194 13.20 15.01 0.42
CA ILE A 194 12.02 14.36 1.01
C ILE A 194 11.95 12.88 0.59
N LEU A 195 12.33 12.55 -0.65
CA LEU A 195 12.40 11.17 -1.11
C LEU A 195 13.45 10.35 -0.34
N MET A 196 14.62 10.95 -0.06
CA MET A 196 15.63 10.36 0.82
C MET A 196 15.13 10.18 2.25
N LEU A 197 14.40 11.17 2.79
CA LEU A 197 13.80 11.07 4.12
C LEU A 197 12.77 9.93 4.19
N MET A 198 11.93 9.76 3.17
CA MET A 198 10.98 8.65 3.08
C MET A 198 11.67 7.29 2.98
N ALA A 199 12.77 7.20 2.25
CA ALA A 199 13.56 5.98 2.22
C ALA A 199 14.21 5.69 3.58
N ALA A 200 14.73 6.71 4.26
CA ALA A 200 15.30 6.57 5.59
C ALA A 200 14.23 6.08 6.60
N THR A 201 13.02 6.62 6.56
CA THR A 201 11.93 6.13 7.43
C THR A 201 11.55 4.68 7.11
N MET A 202 11.51 4.29 5.83
CA MET A 202 11.29 2.89 5.43
C MET A 202 12.41 1.97 5.91
N LEU A 203 13.67 2.40 5.86
CA LEU A 203 14.80 1.64 6.41
C LEU A 203 14.70 1.50 7.92
N VAL A 204 14.25 2.53 8.64
CA VAL A 204 14.00 2.46 10.09
C VAL A 204 12.87 1.47 10.41
N VAL A 205 11.77 1.50 9.64
CA VAL A 205 10.67 0.53 9.79
C VAL A 205 11.16 -0.90 9.53
N LEU A 206 11.97 -1.10 8.49
CA LEU A 206 12.59 -2.40 8.19
C LEU A 206 13.52 -2.84 9.30
N TRP A 207 14.37 -1.96 9.82
CA TRP A 207 15.26 -2.27 10.93
C TRP A 207 14.50 -2.63 12.21
N TYR A 208 13.45 -1.89 12.53
CA TYR A 208 12.59 -2.20 13.66
C TYR A 208 11.92 -3.57 13.49
N ALA A 209 11.43 -3.87 12.28
CA ALA A 209 10.86 -5.16 11.93
C ALA A 209 11.90 -6.30 12.06
N ILE A 210 13.15 -6.09 11.64
CA ILE A 210 14.26 -7.03 11.83
C ILE A 210 14.47 -7.30 13.32
N ARG A 211 14.59 -6.24 14.13
CA ARG A 211 14.82 -6.35 15.57
C ARG A 211 13.67 -7.10 16.26
N GLN A 212 12.43 -6.80 15.91
CA GLN A 212 11.26 -7.49 16.44
C GLN A 212 11.22 -8.97 16.02
N ASN A 213 11.67 -9.27 14.79
CA ASN A 213 11.76 -10.63 14.28
C ASN A 213 12.83 -11.46 15.04
N TYR A 214 14.00 -10.88 15.32
CA TYR A 214 15.03 -11.52 16.16
C TYR A 214 14.53 -11.77 17.60
N LYS A 215 13.92 -10.77 18.25
CA LYS A 215 13.32 -10.96 19.59
C LYS A 215 12.28 -12.08 19.61
N SER A 216 11.45 -12.17 18.56
CA SER A 216 10.45 -13.23 18.42
C SER A 216 11.10 -14.62 18.24
N ALA A 217 12.27 -14.68 17.60
CA ALA A 217 13.02 -15.91 17.41
C ALA A 217 13.68 -16.41 18.71
N GLU A 218 14.27 -15.51 19.49
CA GLU A 218 14.88 -15.82 20.79
C GLU A 218 13.85 -16.32 21.81
N ALA A 219 12.71 -15.62 21.93
CA ALA A 219 11.61 -16.02 22.80
C ALA A 219 11.06 -17.43 22.49
N ARG A 220 11.20 -17.90 21.24
CA ARG A 220 10.80 -19.26 20.86
C ARG A 220 11.82 -20.31 21.26
N LYS A 221 13.12 -20.05 21.05
CA LYS A 221 14.18 -20.96 21.48
C LYS A 221 14.13 -21.21 22.99
N GLY A 222 13.77 -20.19 23.78
CA GLY A 222 13.60 -20.32 25.23
C GLY A 222 12.40 -21.18 25.66
N ARG A 223 11.31 -21.23 24.89
CA ARG A 223 10.13 -22.06 25.20
C ARG A 223 10.26 -23.54 24.82
N THR A 224 11.19 -23.88 23.94
CA THR A 224 11.48 -25.27 23.58
C THR A 224 12.45 -25.97 24.53
N LEU A 225 13.04 -25.23 25.48
CA LEU A 225 14.01 -25.73 26.47
C LEU A 225 13.42 -25.89 27.88
N THR A 226 12.11 -25.70 28.03
CA THR A 226 11.32 -25.90 29.26
C THR A 226 10.23 -26.91 28.98
#